data_AF-A0A960DMG1-F1
#
_entry.id   AF-A0A960DMG1-F1
#
_cell.length_a   1.000
_cell.length_b   1.000
_cell.length_c   1.000
_cell.angle_alpha   90.00
_cell.angle_beta   90.00
_cell.angle_gamma   90.00
#
_symmetry.space_group_name_H-M   'P 1'
#
loop_
_entity.id
_entity.type
_entity.pdbx_description
1 polymer ?
#
loop_
_entity_poly.entity_id
_entity_poly.type
_entity_poly.pdbx_seq_one_letter_code
_entity_poly.pdbx_strand_id
1 'polypeptide(L)' 'MRFTAPDLPVLDALPTVLDALARHGSAVLVAPPGAGKTTLVPLVLLDEPWLEGRRIVMLEPRRLATRAAAQRMAAL' A
#
# COMPACT_ATOMS: atom_id res chain seq x y z
N MET A 1 4.15 1.94 12.70
CA MET A 1 3.04 1.26 12.00
C MET A 1 1.89 1.09 12.97
N ARG A 2 0.70 1.55 12.59
CA ARG A 2 -0.53 1.51 13.42
C ARG A 2 -1.25 0.15 13.40
N PHE A 3 -0.64 -0.87 12.80
CA PHE A 3 -1.25 -2.15 12.43
C PHE A 3 -0.25 -3.30 12.59
N THR A 4 -0.73 -4.52 12.85
CA THR A 4 0.14 -5.71 12.91
C THR A 4 0.29 -6.27 11.50
N ALA A 5 1.42 -5.99 10.86
CA ALA A 5 1.64 -6.44 9.49
C ALA A 5 1.94 -7.95 9.45
N PRO A 6 1.15 -8.75 8.70
CA PRO A 6 1.54 -10.13 8.39
C PRO A 6 2.83 -10.11 7.56
N ASP A 7 3.64 -11.15 7.72
CA ASP A 7 4.87 -11.34 6.94
C ASP A 7 4.50 -11.56 5.47
N LEU A 8 4.75 -10.55 4.63
CA LEU A 8 4.30 -10.46 3.25
C LEU A 8 5.46 -10.05 2.34
N PRO A 9 5.59 -10.65 1.14
CA PRO A 9 6.71 -10.37 0.23
C PRO A 9 6.88 -8.90 -0.18
N VAL A 10 5.82 -8.08 -0.09
CA VAL A 10 5.93 -6.65 -0.43
C VAL A 10 6.80 -5.86 0.55
N LEU A 11 7.00 -6.36 1.78
CA LEU A 11 7.82 -5.69 2.80
C LEU A 11 9.24 -5.39 2.29
N ASP A 12 9.84 -6.32 1.56
CA ASP A 12 11.19 -6.18 1.00
C ASP A 12 11.29 -5.02 -0.01
N ALA A 13 10.20 -4.71 -0.70
CA ALA A 13 10.16 -3.65 -1.71
C ALA A 13 9.79 -2.27 -1.14
N LEU A 14 9.20 -2.20 0.07
CA LEU A 14 8.68 -0.96 0.64
C LEU A 14 9.74 0.14 0.76
N PRO A 15 10.96 -0.09 1.31
CA PRO A 15 11.93 0.99 1.48
C PRO A 15 12.25 1.73 0.17
N THR A 16 12.44 0.98 -0.91
CA THR A 16 12.71 1.53 -2.25
C THR A 16 11.51 2.26 -2.82
N VAL A 17 10.29 1.76 -2.60
CA VAL A 17 9.05 2.42 -3.07
C VAL A 17 8.83 3.75 -2.34
N LEU A 18 9.00 3.78 -1.03
CA LEU A 18 8.82 4.99 -0.23
C LEU A 18 9.83 6.08 -0.61
N ASP A 19 11.09 5.69 -0.79
CA ASP A 19 12.14 6.60 -1.26
C ASP A 19 11.83 7.18 -2.65
N ALA A 20 11.42 6.32 -3.60
CA ALA A 20 11.06 6.76 -4.95
C ALA A 20 9.85 7.72 -4.94
N LEU A 21 8.83 7.44 -4.13
CA LEU A 21 7.67 8.33 -3.98
C LEU A 21 8.05 9.67 -3.35
N ALA A 22 8.88 9.67 -2.31
CA ALA A 22 9.32 10.88 -1.64
C ALA A 22 10.19 11.77 -2.54
N ARG A 23 11.07 11.17 -3.36
CA ARG A 23 12.00 11.89 -4.24
C ARG A 23 11.41 12.31 -5.58
N HIS A 24 10.57 11.46 -6.16
CA HIS A 24 10.12 11.61 -7.55
C HIS A 24 8.60 11.75 -7.68
N GLY A 25 7.83 11.57 -6.60
CA GLY A 25 6.37 11.64 -6.60
C GLY A 25 5.68 10.47 -7.32
N SER A 26 6.43 9.50 -7.84
CA SER A 26 5.89 8.35 -8.57
C SER A 26 6.81 7.13 -8.46
N ALA A 27 6.20 5.94 -8.48
CA ALA A 27 6.92 4.66 -8.45
C ALA A 27 6.10 3.59 -9.18
N VAL A 28 6.79 2.62 -9.78
CA VAL A 28 6.17 1.41 -10.34
C VAL A 28 6.61 0.22 -9.49
N LEU A 29 5.64 -0.39 -8.80
CA LEU A 29 5.88 -1.57 -7.98
C LEU A 29 5.40 -2.82 -8.72
N VAL A 30 6.34 -3.70 -9.06
CA VAL A 30 6.06 -5.04 -9.57
C VAL A 30 6.22 -6.03 -8.43
N ALA A 31 5.17 -6.77 -8.11
CA ALA A 31 5.19 -7.82 -7.11
C ALA A 31 4.28 -8.99 -7.51
N PRO A 32 4.63 -10.24 -7.14
CA PRO A 32 3.79 -11.40 -7.44
C PRO A 32 2.34 -11.26 -6.95
N PRO A 33 1.39 -12.01 -7.53
CA PRO A 33 0.05 -12.16 -6.96
C PRO A 33 0.12 -12.59 -5.49
N GLY A 34 -0.73 -12.02 -4.64
CA GLY A 34 -0.74 -12.34 -3.20
C GLY A 34 0.36 -11.67 -2.37
N ALA A 35 1.30 -10.93 -2.96
CA ALA A 35 2.42 -10.31 -2.24
C ALA A 35 2.03 -9.22 -1.22
N GLY A 36 0.78 -8.76 -1.20
CA GLY A 36 0.31 -7.71 -0.29
C GLY A 36 0.28 -6.29 -0.87
N LYS A 37 0.61 -6.11 -2.16
CA LYS A 37 0.67 -4.78 -2.81
C LYS A 37 -0.61 -3.94 -2.69
N THR A 38 -1.79 -4.55 -2.76
CA THR A 38 -3.07 -3.84 -2.70
C THR A 38 -3.53 -3.58 -1.26
N THR A 39 -2.96 -4.26 -0.26
CA THR A 39 -3.44 -4.19 1.13
C THR A 39 -2.47 -3.49 2.07
N LEU A 40 -1.16 -3.75 1.94
CA LEU A 40 -0.18 -3.21 2.89
C LEU A 40 0.39 -1.87 2.44
N VAL A 41 0.68 -1.72 1.14
CA VAL A 41 1.30 -0.49 0.60
C VAL A 41 0.48 0.76 0.94
N PRO A 42 -0.85 0.81 0.69
CA PRO A 42 -1.64 2.01 1.01
C PRO A 42 -1.63 2.34 2.51
N LEU A 43 -1.65 1.33 3.38
CA LEU A 43 -1.63 1.51 4.83
C LEU A 43 -0.30 2.08 5.31
N VAL A 44 0.82 1.64 4.73
CA VAL A 44 2.15 2.19 5.03
C VAL A 44 2.24 3.65 4.59
N LEU A 45 1.71 3.96 3.40
CA LEU A 45 1.70 5.33 2.87
C LEU A 45 0.89 6.32 3.72
N LEU A 46 -0.03 5.87 4.57
CA LEU A 46 -0.80 6.76 5.47
C LEU A 46 0.07 7.48 6.49
N ASP A 47 1.21 6.88 6.87
CA ASP A 47 2.13 7.44 7.86
C ASP A 47 3.23 8.32 7.19
N GLU A 48 3.21 8.48 5.86
CA GLU A 48 4.24 9.24 5.13
C GLU A 48 4.10 10.77 5.29
N PRO A 49 5.19 11.51 5.57
CA PRO A 49 5.12 12.95 5.84
C PRO A 49 4.54 13.76 4.68
N TRP A 50 4.87 13.41 3.44
CA TRP A 50 4.41 14.12 2.24
C TRP A 50 2.91 13.92 1.97
N LEU A 51 2.26 12.95 2.60
CA LEU A 51 0.82 12.79 2.48
C LEU A 51 0.08 13.90 3.23
N GLU A 52 0.65 14.41 4.32
CA GLU A 52 0.09 15.52 5.13
C GLU A 52 -1.37 15.28 5.55
N GLY A 53 -1.72 14.03 5.89
CA GLY A 53 -3.09 13.64 6.28
C GLY A 53 -4.12 13.71 5.15
N ARG A 54 -3.69 13.89 3.89
CA ARG A 54 -4.56 13.83 2.71
C ARG A 54 -5.03 12.40 2.45
N ARG A 55 -6.03 12.27 1.58
CA ARG A 55 -6.63 10.97 1.23
C ARG A 55 -5.83 10.28 0.13
N ILE A 56 -5.68 8.96 0.26
CA ILE A 56 -5.20 8.10 -0.82
C ILE A 56 -6.40 7.63 -1.65
N VAL A 57 -6.35 7.86 -2.95
CA VAL A 57 -7.33 7.31 -3.90
C VAL A 57 -6.74 6.06 -4.53
N MET A 58 -7.44 4.93 -4.36
CA MET A 58 -7.03 3.65 -4.93
C MET A 58 -7.96 3.25 -6.06
N LEU A 59 -7.37 2.78 -7.17
CA LEU A 59 -8.10 2.24 -8.32
C LEU A 59 -7.90 0.72 -8.36
N GLU A 60 -8.98 -0.01 -8.56
CA GLU A 60 -8.97 -1.47 -8.72
C GLU A 60 -9.99 -1.84 -9.82
N PRO A 61 -9.65 -2.70 -10.79
CA PRO A 61 -10.46 -2.90 -12.01
C PRO A 61 -11.85 -3.49 -11.80
N ARG A 62 -12.15 -4.07 -10.63
CA ARG A 62 -13.42 -4.76 -10.38
C ARG A 62 -13.94 -4.56 -8.96
N ARG A 63 -15.25 -4.33 -8.85
CA ARG A 63 -15.97 -4.08 -7.59
C ARG A 63 -15.68 -5.11 -6.49
N LEU A 64 -15.63 -6.40 -6.84
CA LEU A 64 -15.37 -7.46 -5.85
C LEU A 64 -13.99 -7.33 -5.21
N ALA A 65 -12.95 -7.07 -6.02
CA ALA A 65 -11.58 -6.91 -5.53
C ALA A 65 -11.46 -5.65 -4.67
N THR A 66 -12.10 -4.54 -5.06
CA THR A 66 -12.13 -3.31 -4.26
C THR A 66 -12.73 -3.56 -2.88
N ARG A 67 -13.89 -4.22 -2.80
CA ARG A 67 -14.55 -4.53 -1.52
C ARG A 67 -13.69 -5.45 -0.66
N ALA A 68 -13.13 -6.51 -1.23
CA ALA A 68 -12.29 -7.46 -0.51
C ALA A 68 -11.01 -6.80 0.03
N ALA A 69 -10.36 -5.95 -0.77
CA ALA A 69 -9.17 -5.20 -0.35
C ALA A 69 -9.51 -4.23 0.80
N ALA A 70 -10.60 -3.47 0.69
CA ALA A 70 -11.04 -2.56 1.75
C ALA A 70 -11.34 -3.29 3.07
N GLN A 71 -12.08 -4.40 3.01
CA GLN A 71 -12.37 -5.23 4.18
C GLN A 71 -11.10 -5.81 4.81
N ARG A 72 -10.16 -6.29 3.98
CA ARG A 72 -8.87 -6.80 4.47
C ARG A 72 -8.06 -5.70 5.14
N MET A 73 -7.95 -4.52 4.52
CA MET A 73 -7.22 -3.38 5.10
C MET A 73 -7.82 -2.91 6.43
N ALA A 74 -9.15 -2.93 6.56
CA ALA A 74 -9.82 -2.57 7.81
C ALA A 74 -9.61 -3.58 8.96
N ALA A 75 -9.18 -4.82 8.63
CA ALA A 75 -8.96 -5.89 9.59
C ALA A 75 -7.47 -6.11 9.94
N LEU A 76 -6.56 -5.36 9.32
CA LEU A 76 -5.12 -5.33 9.63
C LEU A 76 -4.84 -4.27 10.70
#